data_AF-A0AA96U5C8-F1
#
_entry.id   AF-A0AA96U5C8-F1
#
_cell.length_a   1.000
_cell.length_b   1.000
_cell.length_c   1.000
_cell.angle_alpha   90.00
_cell.angle_beta   90.00
_cell.angle_gamma   90.00
#
_symmetry.space_group_name_H-M   'P 1'
#
loop_
_entity.id
_entity.type
_entity.pdbx_description
1 polymer ?
#
loop_
_entity_poly.entity_id
_entity_poly.type
_entity_poly.pdbx_seq_one_letter_code
_entity_poly.pdbx_strand_id
1 'polypeptide(L)'
;MNRNLRGALLLSALSLSLPACAGQPEDAPLNESASVSLSGMTLTLQDQNRHCSLRKDDGSLLSLEIPWPCAFSQDRNGQPRVEKFNQGSEIVIVYHAVPEPAPSHACDTQFQAVRLMKGQLEASMVARNAMCMKGVIDQKNFVALFDW
;
A
#
# COMPACT_ATOMS: atom_id res chain seq x y z
N MET A 1 -10.24 -54.25 63.75
CA MET A 1 -8.84 -53.77 63.86
C MET A 1 -8.12 -54.17 62.58
N ASN A 2 -7.87 -53.22 61.67
CA ASN A 2 -6.74 -53.16 60.73
C ASN A 2 -6.97 -52.01 59.74
N ARG A 3 -6.22 -50.93 59.97
CA ARG A 3 -5.98 -49.85 59.00
C ARG A 3 -5.20 -50.45 57.83
N ASN A 4 -5.47 -50.00 56.61
CA ASN A 4 -4.39 -49.63 55.70
C ASN A 4 -4.87 -48.63 54.65
N LEU A 5 -4.14 -47.52 54.63
CA LEU A 5 -4.19 -46.38 53.73
C LEU A 5 -3.29 -46.70 52.53
N ARG A 6 -3.71 -46.38 51.30
CA ARG A 6 -2.81 -45.95 50.20
C ARG A 6 -3.65 -45.56 48.98
N GLY A 7 -3.42 -44.32 48.54
CA GLY A 7 -4.14 -43.69 47.45
C GLY A 7 -3.57 -44.04 46.08
N ALA A 8 -4.31 -43.61 45.06
CA ALA A 8 -3.83 -43.45 43.71
C ALA A 8 -4.41 -42.13 43.19
N LEU A 9 -3.56 -41.10 43.13
CA LEU A 9 -3.84 -39.86 42.40
C LEU A 9 -3.95 -40.21 40.91
N LEU A 10 -5.11 -39.92 40.30
CA LEU A 10 -5.26 -39.96 38.84
C LEU A 10 -4.78 -38.63 38.26
N LEU A 11 -3.72 -38.70 37.47
CA LEU A 11 -3.08 -37.59 36.77
C LEU A 11 -4.08 -36.90 35.83
N SER A 12 -4.22 -35.60 36.01
CA SER A 12 -4.84 -34.66 35.09
C SER A 12 -3.99 -34.52 33.83
N ALA A 13 -4.51 -35.00 32.69
CA ALA A 13 -3.92 -34.77 31.39
C ALA A 13 -4.12 -33.31 30.97
N LEU A 14 -3.10 -32.48 31.13
CA LEU A 14 -3.04 -31.14 30.56
C LEU A 14 -2.84 -31.25 29.05
N SER A 15 -3.92 -31.06 28.29
CA SER A 15 -3.87 -30.90 26.84
C SER A 15 -3.20 -29.55 26.52
N LEU A 16 -1.88 -29.57 26.30
CA LEU A 16 -1.14 -28.46 25.72
C LEU A 16 -1.58 -28.27 24.28
N SER A 17 -2.61 -27.45 24.06
CA SER A 17 -2.95 -26.91 22.74
C SER A 17 -1.84 -25.96 22.33
N LEU A 18 -0.94 -26.41 21.44
CA LEU A 18 -0.01 -25.54 20.75
C LEU A 18 -0.85 -24.57 19.88
N PRO A 19 -0.72 -23.25 20.03
CA PRO A 19 -1.16 -22.35 18.96
C PRO A 19 -0.27 -22.68 17.75
N ALA A 20 -0.84 -23.39 16.78
CA ALA A 20 -0.26 -23.44 15.45
C ALA A 20 -0.36 -22.02 14.90
N CYS A 21 0.69 -21.22 15.11
CA CYS A 21 0.91 -20.00 14.35
C CYS A 21 1.13 -20.44 12.90
N ALA A 22 0.04 -20.56 12.16
CA ALA A 22 0.09 -20.50 10.71
C ALA A 22 0.64 -19.11 10.39
N GLY A 23 1.96 -19.05 10.14
CA GLY A 23 2.59 -17.87 9.56
C GLY A 23 1.89 -17.62 8.24
N GLN A 24 1.01 -16.61 8.25
CA GLN A 24 0.54 -16.01 7.02
C GLN A 24 1.79 -15.60 6.24
N PRO A 25 1.86 -15.80 4.92
CA PRO A 25 2.85 -15.09 4.14
C PRO A 25 2.55 -13.60 4.37
N GLU A 26 3.31 -12.96 5.24
CA GLU A 26 3.57 -11.54 5.09
C GLU A 26 4.20 -11.45 3.70
N ASP A 27 3.40 -11.03 2.72
CA ASP A 27 3.92 -10.41 1.52
C ASP A 27 4.89 -9.33 2.01
N ALA A 28 6.17 -9.66 2.02
CA ALA A 28 7.22 -8.75 2.41
C ALA A 28 6.97 -7.46 1.64
N PRO A 29 6.89 -6.29 2.30
CA PRO A 29 6.78 -5.06 1.54
C PRO A 29 8.06 -5.01 0.70
N LEU A 30 7.88 -5.09 -0.63
CA LEU A 30 8.84 -4.51 -1.56
C LEU A 30 9.22 -3.15 -0.97
N ASN A 31 10.50 -2.78 -1.02
CA ASN A 31 11.00 -1.49 -0.50
C ASN A 31 10.29 -0.31 -1.22
N GLU A 32 9.04 -0.07 -0.89
CA GLU A 32 8.14 0.92 -1.43
C GLU A 32 8.24 2.07 -0.44
N SER A 33 9.02 3.08 -0.82
CA SER A 33 9.15 4.28 -0.01
C SER A 33 7.76 4.87 0.19
N ALA A 34 7.33 5.02 1.45
CA ALA A 34 6.03 5.60 1.80
C ALA A 34 5.98 7.13 1.61
N SER A 35 7.06 7.76 1.17
CA SER A 35 7.17 9.21 1.00
C SER A 35 7.82 9.61 -0.32
N VAL A 36 7.45 10.77 -0.85
CA VAL A 36 8.02 11.39 -2.06
C VAL A 36 8.12 12.90 -1.87
N SER A 37 9.05 13.57 -2.57
CA SER A 37 9.16 15.03 -2.56
C SER A 37 8.76 15.62 -3.91
N LEU A 38 7.86 16.61 -3.90
CA LEU A 38 7.49 17.42 -5.05
C LEU A 38 7.86 18.88 -4.77
N SER A 39 8.83 19.40 -5.51
CA SER A 39 9.30 20.79 -5.41
C SER A 39 9.65 21.21 -3.97
N GLY A 40 10.22 20.29 -3.19
CA GLY A 40 10.59 20.48 -1.79
C GLY A 40 9.48 20.18 -0.77
N MET A 41 8.23 20.01 -1.19
CA MET A 41 7.14 19.53 -0.35
C MET A 41 7.23 18.02 -0.20
N THR A 42 7.36 17.52 1.03
CA THR A 42 7.32 16.07 1.28
C THR A 42 5.87 15.62 1.44
N LEU A 43 5.55 14.53 0.76
CA LEU A 43 4.26 13.86 0.82
C LEU A 43 4.48 12.46 1.38
N THR A 44 3.67 12.08 2.36
CA THR A 44 3.70 10.73 2.96
C THR A 44 2.36 10.05 2.79
N LEU A 45 2.38 8.78 2.36
CA LEU A 45 1.21 7.92 2.27
C LEU A 45 0.67 7.59 3.66
N GLN A 46 -0.64 7.66 3.82
CA GLN A 46 -1.33 7.33 5.06
C GLN A 46 -2.69 6.68 4.76
N ASP A 47 -3.12 5.79 5.65
CA ASP A 47 -4.52 5.38 5.74
C ASP A 47 -5.37 6.53 6.31
N GLN A 48 -6.44 6.86 5.59
CA GLN A 48 -7.52 7.70 6.06
C GLN A 48 -8.85 7.00 5.74
N ASN A 49 -9.46 6.38 6.75
CA ASN A 49 -10.75 5.69 6.61
C ASN A 49 -10.75 4.61 5.50
N ARG A 50 -9.71 3.78 5.45
CA ARG A 50 -9.49 2.70 4.46
C ARG A 50 -9.21 3.18 3.04
N HIS A 51 -8.95 4.47 2.86
CA HIS A 51 -8.55 5.06 1.60
C HIS A 51 -7.16 5.65 1.73
N CYS A 52 -6.46 5.73 0.61
CA CYS A 52 -5.17 6.39 0.57
C CYS A 52 -5.30 7.89 0.74
N SER A 53 -4.35 8.47 1.47
CA SER A 53 -4.20 9.91 1.56
C SER A 53 -2.72 10.28 1.53
N LEU A 54 -2.44 11.49 1.03
CA LEU A 54 -1.13 12.10 1.08
C LEU A 54 -1.12 13.19 2.14
N ARG A 55 -0.31 12.99 3.18
CA ARG A 55 -0.05 14.00 4.19
C ARG A 55 1.08 14.91 3.72
N LYS A 56 0.84 16.22 3.74
CA LYS A 56 1.84 17.25 3.46
C LYS A 56 2.61 17.64 4.73
N ASP A 57 3.69 18.39 4.56
CA ASP A 57 4.52 18.92 5.65
C ASP A 57 3.75 19.82 6.64
N ASP A 58 2.74 20.55 6.16
CA ASP A 58 1.87 21.39 6.99
C ASP A 58 0.81 20.60 7.77
N GLY A 59 0.79 19.26 7.63
CA GLY A 59 -0.16 18.36 8.26
C GLY A 59 -1.50 18.24 7.53
N SER A 60 -1.75 19.06 6.50
CA SER A 60 -2.95 18.90 5.67
C SER A 60 -2.91 17.60 4.86
N LEU A 61 -4.09 17.08 4.56
CA LEU A 61 -4.27 15.84 3.80
C LEU A 61 -4.85 16.12 2.42
N LEU A 62 -4.34 15.42 1.41
CA LEU A 62 -5.05 15.18 0.16
C LEU A 62 -5.60 13.75 0.19
N SER A 63 -6.91 13.61 0.21
CA SER A 63 -7.56 12.29 0.12
C SER A 63 -7.59 11.79 -1.31
N LEU A 64 -7.35 10.49 -1.48
CA LEU A 64 -7.46 9.78 -2.75
C LEU A 64 -8.65 8.82 -2.68
N GLU A 65 -9.24 8.54 -3.83
CA GLU A 65 -10.41 7.66 -3.99
C GLU A 65 -10.00 6.22 -4.33
N ILE A 66 -8.82 5.80 -3.87
CA ILE A 66 -8.31 4.43 -4.01
C ILE A 66 -8.14 3.76 -2.64
N PRO A 67 -8.31 2.42 -2.55
CA PRO A 67 -8.21 1.71 -1.29
C PRO A 67 -6.81 1.75 -0.68
N TRP A 68 -6.74 1.70 0.65
CA TRP A 68 -5.53 1.35 1.39
C TRP A 68 -5.38 -0.19 1.45
N PRO A 69 -4.16 -0.77 1.44
CA PRO A 69 -2.84 -0.13 1.34
C PRO A 69 -2.48 0.30 -0.09
N CYS A 70 -1.66 1.33 -0.22
CA CYS A 70 -1.15 1.79 -1.51
C CYS A 70 0.31 2.19 -1.45
N ALA A 71 0.89 2.35 -2.64
CA ALA A 71 2.27 2.70 -2.84
C ALA A 71 2.43 3.74 -3.96
N PHE A 72 3.59 4.38 -4.01
CA PHE A 72 3.98 5.17 -5.18
C PHE A 72 4.49 4.25 -6.28
N SER A 73 4.12 4.56 -7.53
CA SER A 73 4.81 3.96 -8.68
C SER A 73 6.31 4.21 -8.59
N GLN A 74 7.11 3.22 -8.95
CA GLN A 74 8.56 3.33 -8.84
C GLN A 74 9.25 3.68 -10.17
N ASP A 75 10.42 4.31 -10.07
CA ASP A 75 11.36 4.48 -11.15
C ASP A 75 12.22 3.21 -11.33
N ARG A 76 13.21 3.27 -12.22
CA ARG A 76 14.11 2.11 -12.46
C ARG A 76 15.02 1.78 -11.28
N ASN A 77 15.12 2.67 -10.28
CA ASN A 77 15.92 2.50 -9.08
C ASN A 77 15.08 2.01 -7.88
N GLY A 78 13.77 1.80 -8.07
CA GLY A 78 12.85 1.44 -6.98
C GLY A 78 12.38 2.63 -6.14
N GLN A 79 12.74 3.87 -6.52
CA GLN A 79 12.33 5.07 -5.82
C GLN A 79 10.99 5.57 -6.37
N PRO A 80 10.15 6.28 -5.59
CA PRO A 80 8.95 6.90 -6.12
C PRO A 80 9.25 7.74 -7.38
N ARG A 81 8.59 7.39 -8.48
CA ARG A 81 8.76 8.08 -9.76
C ARG A 81 8.03 9.41 -9.73
N VAL A 82 8.79 10.48 -9.91
CA VAL A 82 8.28 11.81 -10.17
C VAL A 82 8.41 12.12 -11.66
N GLU A 83 7.28 12.19 -12.35
CA GLU A 83 7.19 12.58 -13.75
C GLU A 83 7.10 14.11 -13.85
N LYS A 84 7.88 14.72 -14.75
CA LYS A 84 7.83 16.16 -15.02
C LYS A 84 7.09 16.41 -16.32
N PHE A 85 6.09 17.29 -16.29
CA PHE A 85 5.27 17.59 -17.46
C PHE A 85 4.94 19.09 -17.60
N ASN A 86 4.85 19.57 -18.84
CA ASN A 86 4.59 20.98 -19.19
C ASN A 86 5.47 21.96 -18.38
N GLN A 87 4.90 23.10 -17.96
CA GLN A 87 5.56 24.24 -17.31
C GLN A 87 6.01 23.94 -15.86
N GLY A 88 6.62 22.77 -15.64
CA GLY A 88 7.20 22.36 -14.36
C GLY A 88 6.25 21.64 -13.42
N SER A 89 5.13 21.08 -13.89
CA SER A 89 4.30 20.22 -13.05
C SER A 89 5.05 18.93 -12.72
N GLU A 90 5.08 18.59 -11.44
CA GLU A 90 5.63 17.32 -10.94
C GLU A 90 4.47 16.41 -10.56
N ILE A 91 4.49 15.18 -11.07
CA ILE A 91 3.38 14.24 -11.01
C ILE A 91 3.87 12.90 -10.51
N VAL A 92 3.15 12.32 -9.56
CA VAL A 92 3.37 10.95 -9.08
C VAL A 92 2.13 10.10 -9.34
N ILE A 93 2.28 8.78 -9.39
CA ILE A 93 1.14 7.86 -9.35
C ILE A 93 1.13 7.18 -7.99
N VAL A 94 -0.04 7.16 -7.35
CA VAL A 94 -0.34 6.32 -6.19
C VAL A 94 -1.24 5.19 -6.65
N TYR A 95 -0.92 3.96 -6.29
CA TYR A 95 -1.67 2.77 -6.71
C TYR A 95 -1.96 1.82 -5.55
N HIS A 96 -3.09 1.12 -5.66
CA HIS A 96 -3.45 -0.06 -4.90
C HIS A 96 -3.57 -1.21 -5.89
N ALA A 97 -2.88 -2.33 -5.64
CA ALA A 97 -2.91 -3.50 -6.51
C ALA A 97 -3.16 -4.77 -5.68
N VAL A 98 -4.11 -5.58 -6.11
CA VAL A 98 -4.40 -6.90 -5.53
C VAL A 98 -4.11 -7.97 -6.58
N PRO A 99 -3.13 -8.87 -6.35
CA PRO A 99 -2.89 -9.99 -7.25
C PRO A 99 -4.13 -10.87 -7.40
N GLU A 100 -4.43 -11.26 -8.65
CA GLU A 100 -5.46 -12.25 -8.90
C GLU A 100 -5.01 -13.64 -8.40
N PRO A 101 -5.96 -14.53 -8.04
CA PRO A 101 -5.62 -15.89 -7.64
C PRO A 101 -4.87 -16.67 -8.73
N ALA A 102 -3.98 -17.57 -8.30
CA ALA A 102 -3.28 -18.47 -9.21
C ALA A 102 -4.26 -19.28 -10.09
N PRO A 103 -3.94 -19.54 -11.36
CA PRO A 103 -2.63 -19.34 -12.00
C PRO A 103 -2.44 -17.95 -12.65
N SER A 104 -3.32 -16.98 -12.37
CA SER A 104 -3.19 -15.63 -12.94
C SER A 104 -1.92 -14.92 -12.46
N HIS A 105 -1.38 -14.06 -13.32
CA HIS A 105 -0.32 -13.10 -12.99
C HIS A 105 -0.79 -11.65 -13.07
N ALA A 106 -2.10 -11.44 -13.28
CA ALA A 106 -2.70 -10.12 -13.30
C ALA A 106 -2.92 -9.59 -11.88
N CYS A 107 -3.16 -8.29 -11.80
CA CYS A 107 -3.63 -7.64 -10.58
C CYS A 107 -4.89 -6.83 -10.88
N ASP A 108 -5.84 -6.78 -9.95
CA ASP A 108 -6.84 -5.70 -9.92
C ASP A 108 -6.16 -4.46 -9.34
N THR A 109 -5.87 -3.49 -10.21
CA THR A 109 -5.16 -2.28 -9.83
C THR A 109 -6.06 -1.06 -9.99
N GLN A 110 -6.11 -0.24 -8.95
CA GLN A 110 -6.67 1.10 -8.97
C GLN A 110 -5.57 2.13 -8.70
N PHE A 111 -5.55 3.23 -9.46
CA PHE A 111 -4.52 4.25 -9.28
C PHE A 111 -5.04 5.66 -9.60
N GLN A 112 -4.40 6.66 -9.00
CA GLN A 112 -4.58 8.07 -9.31
C GLN A 112 -3.21 8.72 -9.51
N ALA A 113 -3.12 9.61 -10.49
CA ALA A 113 -2.02 10.54 -10.59
C ALA A 113 -2.26 11.72 -9.64
N VAL A 114 -1.20 12.25 -9.04
CA VAL A 114 -1.25 13.46 -8.20
C VAL A 114 -0.24 14.45 -8.76
N ARG A 115 -0.73 15.63 -9.18
CA ARG A 115 0.11 16.70 -9.72
C ARG A 115 0.27 17.84 -8.73
N LEU A 116 1.47 18.40 -8.66
CA LEU A 116 1.70 19.72 -8.08
C LEU A 116 1.62 20.77 -9.20
N MET A 117 0.64 21.67 -9.11
CA MET A 117 0.46 22.76 -10.06
C MET A 117 0.14 24.05 -9.31
N LYS A 118 0.91 25.13 -9.59
CA LYS A 118 0.75 26.44 -8.95
C LYS A 118 0.72 26.36 -7.40
N GLY A 119 1.51 25.45 -6.83
CA GLY A 119 1.61 25.24 -5.38
C GLY A 119 0.46 24.44 -4.76
N GLN A 120 -0.47 23.92 -5.57
CA GLN A 120 -1.59 23.09 -5.10
C GLN A 120 -1.45 21.66 -5.61
N LEU A 121 -1.80 20.70 -4.75
CA LEU A 121 -1.91 19.31 -5.15
C LEU A 121 -3.32 19.04 -5.69
N GLU A 122 -3.38 18.28 -6.77
CA GLU A 122 -4.60 17.83 -7.40
C GLU A 122 -4.47 16.35 -7.72
N ALA A 123 -5.49 15.57 -7.37
CA ALA A 123 -5.60 14.17 -7.77
C ALA A 123 -6.39 14.06 -9.08
N SER A 124 -5.96 13.15 -9.95
CA SER A 124 -6.66 12.80 -11.19
C SER A 124 -7.94 12.01 -10.92
N MET A 125 -8.70 11.68 -11.96
CA MET A 125 -9.73 10.63 -11.83
C MET A 125 -9.10 9.27 -11.49
N VAL A 126 -9.87 8.36 -10.88
CA VAL A 126 -9.44 6.97 -10.63
C VAL A 126 -9.36 6.20 -11.95
N ALA A 127 -8.22 5.56 -12.19
CA ALA A 127 -8.00 4.65 -13.30
C ALA A 127 -7.82 3.20 -12.81
N ARG A 128 -8.09 2.24 -13.71
CA ARG A 128 -7.98 0.80 -13.44
C ARG A 128 -7.20 0.08 -14.53
N ASN A 129 -6.44 -0.95 -14.17
CA ASN A 129 -5.78 -1.83 -15.13
C ASN A 129 -5.54 -3.23 -14.52
N ALA A 130 -5.10 -4.17 -15.37
CA ALA A 130 -4.78 -5.54 -14.97
C ALA A 130 -3.30 -5.75 -14.55
N MET A 131 -2.52 -4.67 -14.45
CA MET A 131 -1.08 -4.70 -14.21
C MET A 131 -0.75 -4.43 -12.74
N CYS A 132 0.17 -5.20 -12.17
CA CYS A 132 0.62 -5.01 -10.78
C CYS A 132 1.51 -3.77 -10.54
N MET A 133 1.55 -2.81 -11.47
CA MET A 133 2.31 -1.55 -11.41
C MET A 133 3.82 -1.68 -11.14
N LYS A 134 4.39 -2.87 -11.40
CA LYS A 134 5.82 -3.14 -11.31
C LYS A 134 6.52 -2.67 -12.60
N GLY A 135 7.59 -1.88 -12.44
CA GLY A 135 8.44 -1.45 -13.54
C GLY A 135 7.99 -0.15 -14.23
N VAL A 136 8.41 0.04 -15.48
CA VAL A 136 8.22 1.30 -16.20
C VAL A 136 6.75 1.46 -16.62
N ILE A 137 6.08 2.43 -16.01
CA ILE A 137 4.73 2.83 -16.39
C ILE A 137 4.78 3.82 -17.56
N ASP A 138 3.86 3.67 -18.52
CA ASP A 138 3.73 4.60 -19.65
C ASP A 138 3.39 6.02 -19.15
N GLN A 139 4.05 7.04 -19.71
CA GLN A 139 3.90 8.45 -19.31
C GLN A 139 2.44 8.94 -19.37
N LYS A 140 1.61 8.39 -20.26
CA LYS A 140 0.20 8.80 -20.39
C LYS A 140 -0.59 8.54 -19.11
N ASN A 141 -0.23 7.52 -18.32
CA ASN A 141 -0.86 7.26 -17.03
C ASN A 141 -0.62 8.39 -16.00
N PHE A 142 0.45 9.17 -16.17
CA PHE A 142 0.72 10.33 -15.32
C PHE A 142 -0.10 11.54 -15.76
N VAL A 143 -0.26 11.77 -17.07
CA VAL A 143 -0.72 13.09 -17.58
C VAL A 143 -2.15 13.11 -18.09
N ALA A 144 -2.68 11.98 -18.56
CA ALA A 144 -3.93 11.95 -19.33
C ALA A 144 -5.20 11.87 -18.46
N LEU A 145 -5.06 11.70 -17.15
CA LEU A 145 -6.18 11.45 -16.22
C LEU A 145 -6.69 12.72 -15.51
N PHE A 146 -6.11 13.87 -15.81
CA PHE A 146 -6.54 15.17 -15.30
C PHE A 146 -7.53 15.84 -16.26
N ASP A 147 -8.40 16.68 -15.71
CA ASP A 147 -9.12 17.66 -16.52
C ASP A 147 -8.14 18.76 -16.96
N TRP A 148 -8.15 19.06 -18.26
CA TRP A 148 -7.28 20.01 -18.94
C TRP A 148 -8.07 21.16 -19.56
#